data_AF-A0A959BJM3-F1
#
_entry.id   AF-A0A959BJM3-F1
#
_cell.length_a   1.000
_cell.length_b   1.000
_cell.length_c   1.000
_cell.angle_alpha   90.00
_cell.angle_beta   90.00
_cell.angle_gamma   90.00
#
_symmetry.space_group_name_H-M   'P 1'
#
loop_
_entity.id
_entity.type
_entity.pdbx_description
1 polymer ?
#
loop_
_entity_poly.entity_id
_entity_poly.type
_entity_poly.pdbx_seq_one_letter_code
_entity_poly.pdbx_strand_id
1 'polypeptide(L)'
;LIHYLKEGKRGFVIDRMDGLNRYKRRYLAGDLRTAAFVGLLSCLVKGSFNREKVDRLSGPYLERLHAEQSISDIELVRYELLWEKVLEMLK
;
A
#
# COMPACT_ATOMS: atom_id res chain seq x y z
N LEU A 1 -10.10 0.36 -2.07
CA LEU A 1 -9.45 -0.54 -1.08
C LEU A 1 -9.37 0.12 0.30
N ILE A 2 -8.74 1.29 0.43
CA ILE A 2 -8.62 2.03 1.72
C ILE A 2 -10.00 2.33 2.34
N HIS A 3 -11.01 2.63 1.54
CA HIS A 3 -12.39 2.76 2.03
C HIS A 3 -12.91 1.49 2.75
N TYR A 4 -12.65 0.28 2.22
CA TYR A 4 -13.03 -0.97 2.90
C TYR A 4 -12.23 -1.20 4.19
N LEU A 5 -10.97 -0.76 4.23
CA LEU A 5 -10.17 -0.79 5.46
C LEU A 5 -10.80 0.10 6.53
N LYS A 6 -11.19 1.33 6.17
CA LYS A 6 -11.88 2.28 7.05
C LYS A 6 -13.19 1.72 7.60
N GLU A 7 -13.95 0.98 6.78
CA GLU A 7 -15.18 0.31 7.19
C GLU A 7 -14.97 -1.01 7.99
N GLY A 8 -13.72 -1.40 8.24
CA GLY A 8 -13.40 -2.67 8.92
C GLY A 8 -13.65 -3.93 8.08
N LYS A 9 -13.98 -3.77 6.79
CA LYS A 9 -14.29 -4.84 5.83
C LYS A 9 -13.02 -5.53 5.31
N ARG A 10 -12.26 -6.16 6.21
CA ARG A 10 -10.95 -6.78 5.92
C ARG A 10 -11.00 -7.90 4.88
N GLY A 11 -12.07 -8.70 4.83
CA GLY A 11 -12.26 -9.74 3.80
C GLY A 11 -12.21 -9.16 2.38
N PHE A 12 -12.95 -8.07 2.14
CA PHE A 12 -12.92 -7.37 0.85
C PHE A 12 -11.55 -6.76 0.53
N VAL A 13 -10.77 -6.36 1.53
CA VAL A 13 -9.41 -5.89 1.30
C VAL A 13 -8.54 -7.05 0.79
N ILE A 14 -8.64 -8.23 1.40
CA ILE A 14 -7.92 -9.44 0.97
C ILE A 14 -8.27 -9.79 -0.48
N ASP A 15 -9.55 -9.89 -0.81
CA ASP A 15 -10.01 -10.28 -2.16
C ASP A 15 -9.51 -9.31 -3.24
N ARG A 16 -9.47 -8.01 -2.92
CA ARG A 16 -9.01 -6.98 -3.85
C ARG A 16 -7.49 -6.93 -3.97
N MET A 17 -6.75 -7.39 -2.95
CA MET A 17 -5.30 -7.35 -2.99
C MET A 17 -4.70 -8.27 -4.05
N ASP A 18 -5.31 -9.43 -4.30
CA ASP A 18 -4.83 -10.34 -5.34
C ASP A 18 -4.93 -9.71 -6.74
N GLY A 19 -6.05 -9.03 -7.01
CA GLY A 19 -6.23 -8.29 -8.26
C GLY A 19 -5.21 -7.16 -8.41
N LEU A 20 -4.98 -6.40 -7.34
CA LEU A 20 -4.04 -5.28 -7.34
C LEU A 20 -2.58 -5.75 -7.50
N ASN A 21 -2.22 -6.90 -6.92
CA ASN A 21 -0.91 -7.51 -7.11
C ASN A 21 -0.68 -7.99 -8.55
N ARG A 22 -1.71 -8.56 -9.20
CA ARG A 22 -1.64 -8.89 -10.63
C ARG A 22 -1.49 -7.63 -11.49
N TYR A 23 -2.26 -6.58 -11.19
CA TYR A 23 -2.16 -5.29 -11.87
C TYR A 23 -0.75 -4.71 -11.76
N LYS A 24 -0.18 -4.68 -10.54
CA LYS A 24 1.20 -4.23 -10.31
C LYS A 24 2.21 -4.95 -11.20
N ARG A 25 2.17 -6.28 -11.25
CA ARG A 25 3.11 -7.07 -12.06
C ARG A 25 2.98 -6.81 -13.55
N ARG A 26 1.76 -6.56 -14.02
CA ARG A 26 1.46 -6.44 -15.45
C ARG A 26 1.66 -5.02 -16.00
N TYR A 27 1.42 -4.00 -15.18
CA TYR A 27 1.31 -2.62 -15.67
C TYR A 27 2.18 -1.60 -14.93
N LEU A 28 2.70 -1.90 -13.73
CA LEU A 28 3.48 -0.94 -12.95
C LEU A 28 4.99 -1.17 -13.02
N ALA A 29 5.49 -1.88 -14.04
CA ALA A 29 6.92 -2.12 -14.21
C ALA A 29 7.71 -0.81 -14.44
N GLY A 30 7.08 0.20 -15.06
CA GLY A 30 7.66 1.54 -15.28
C GLY A 30 7.23 2.60 -14.27
N ASP A 31 6.30 2.29 -13.35
CA ASP A 31 5.85 3.20 -12.29
C ASP A 31 6.21 2.58 -10.94
N LEU A 32 7.49 2.75 -10.59
CA LEU A 32 8.11 2.15 -9.41
C LEU A 32 7.50 2.70 -8.12
N ARG A 33 7.04 3.96 -8.14
CA ARG A 33 6.44 4.64 -6.99
C ARG A 33 5.06 4.07 -6.66
N THR A 34 4.17 3.97 -7.64
CA THR A 34 2.86 3.31 -7.46
C THR A 34 3.05 1.81 -7.15
N ALA A 35 4.04 1.15 -7.77
CA ALA A 35 4.36 -0.24 -7.46
C ALA A 35 4.84 -0.45 -6.01
N ALA A 36 5.59 0.50 -5.45
CA ALA A 36 6.00 0.51 -4.05
C ALA A 36 4.79 0.68 -3.13
N PHE A 37 3.89 1.62 -3.44
CA PHE A 37 2.67 1.83 -2.66
C PHE A 37 1.73 0.62 -2.67
N VAL A 38 1.54 -0.04 -3.81
CA VAL A 38 0.80 -1.33 -3.86
C VAL A 38 1.49 -2.41 -3.02
N GLY A 39 2.82 -2.37 -2.94
CA GLY A 39 3.61 -3.21 -2.04
C GLY A 39 3.27 -2.96 -0.57
N LEU A 40 3.20 -1.69 -0.16
CA LEU A 40 2.77 -1.28 1.19
C LEU A 40 1.37 -1.81 1.51
N LEU A 41 0.40 -1.64 0.60
CA LEU A 41 -0.96 -2.15 0.79
C LEU A 41 -0.99 -3.68 0.94
N SER A 42 -0.09 -4.40 0.27
CA SER A 42 0.02 -5.86 0.42
C SER A 42 0.54 -6.28 1.80
N CYS A 43 1.29 -5.41 2.49
CA CYS A 43 1.72 -5.66 3.87
C CYS A 43 0.53 -5.74 4.83
N LEU A 44 -0.59 -5.06 4.54
CA LEU A 44 -1.82 -5.13 5.35
C LEU A 44 -2.30 -6.58 5.50
N VAL A 45 -2.38 -7.31 4.39
CA VAL A 45 -2.83 -8.71 4.39
C VAL A 45 -1.77 -9.61 5.04
N LYS A 46 -0.49 -9.43 4.67
CA LYS A 46 0.63 -10.23 5.23
C LYS A 46 0.80 -10.06 6.74
N GLY A 47 0.56 -8.86 7.25
CA GLY A 47 0.60 -8.54 8.67
C GLY A 47 -0.72 -8.81 9.38
N SER A 48 -1.71 -9.41 8.71
CA SER A 48 -3.04 -9.68 9.26
C SER A 48 -3.72 -8.44 9.87
N PHE A 49 -3.47 -7.27 9.27
CA PHE A 49 -3.96 -5.96 9.71
C PHE A 49 -3.55 -5.56 11.13
N ASN A 50 -2.51 -6.18 11.70
CA ASN A 50 -1.90 -5.78 12.96
C ASN A 50 -0.85 -4.71 12.70
N ARG A 51 -0.98 -3.56 13.36
CA ARG A 51 -0.13 -2.39 13.09
C ARG A 51 1.36 -2.69 13.16
N GLU A 52 1.85 -3.29 14.24
CA GLU A 52 3.27 -3.58 14.44
C GLU A 52 3.83 -4.53 13.37
N LYS A 53 3.10 -5.60 13.04
CA LYS A 53 3.51 -6.53 11.99
C LYS A 53 3.54 -5.86 10.63
N VAL A 54 2.52 -5.06 10.31
CA VAL A 54 2.44 -4.33 9.04
C VAL A 54 3.59 -3.34 8.92
N ASP A 55 3.85 -2.57 9.97
CA ASP A 55 4.92 -1.57 10.00
C ASP A 55 6.28 -2.20 9.74
N ARG A 56 6.61 -3.28 10.46
CA ARG A 56 7.85 -4.05 10.25
C ARG A 56 7.97 -4.59 8.83
N LEU A 57 6.88 -5.06 8.22
CA LEU A 57 6.88 -5.58 6.85
C LEU A 57 6.96 -4.47 5.78
N SER A 58 6.60 -3.24 6.14
CA SER A 58 6.49 -2.11 5.21
C SER A 58 7.84 -1.47 4.87
N GLY A 59 8.85 -1.63 5.73
CA GLY A 59 10.17 -0.98 5.61
C GLY A 59 10.79 -1.00 4.20
N PRO A 60 10.96 -2.16 3.55
CA PRO A 60 11.55 -2.23 2.21
C PRO A 60 10.75 -1.50 1.12
N TYR A 61 9.45 -1.34 1.31
CA TYR A 61 8.60 -0.62 0.36
C TYR A 61 8.56 0.88 0.65
N LEU A 62 8.69 1.29 1.92
CA LEU A 62 8.86 2.69 2.32
C LEU A 62 10.18 3.27 1.79
N GLU A 63 11.27 2.52 1.93
CA GLU A 63 12.57 2.91 1.39
C GLU A 63 12.50 3.15 -0.13
N ARG A 64 11.86 2.22 -0.85
CA ARG A 64 11.63 2.36 -2.30
C ARG A 64 10.75 3.56 -2.63
N LEU A 65 9.68 3.78 -1.87
CA LEU A 65 8.79 4.91 -2.07
C LEU A 65 9.54 6.25 -1.87
N HIS A 66 10.43 6.35 -0.88
CA HIS A 66 11.24 7.54 -0.64
C HIS A 66 12.36 7.73 -1.67
N ALA A 67 12.92 6.65 -2.21
CA ALA A 67 13.93 6.71 -3.25
C ALA A 67 13.36 7.21 -4.58
N GLU A 68 12.11 6.85 -4.90
CA GLU A 68 11.42 7.26 -6.12
C GLU A 68 10.80 8.66 -5.99
N GLN A 69 11.58 9.66 -5.55
CA GLN A 69 11.14 11.05 -5.25
C GLN A 69 10.56 11.86 -6.43
N SER A 70 10.37 11.23 -7.59
CA SER A 70 9.72 11.86 -8.73
C SER A 70 8.31 12.29 -8.35
N ILE A 71 8.01 13.57 -8.58
CA ILE A 71 6.64 14.10 -8.57
C ILE A 71 5.94 13.47 -9.78
N SER A 72 5.32 12.32 -9.57
CA SER A 72 4.44 11.73 -10.56
C SER A 72 3.18 12.60 -10.63
N ASP A 73 2.88 13.17 -11.80
CA ASP A 73 1.66 13.96 -12.06
C ASP A 73 0.35 13.18 -11.78
N ILE A 74 0.45 11.87 -11.51
CA ILE A 74 -0.65 10.96 -11.21
C ILE A 74 -1.07 11.02 -9.73
N GLU A 75 -0.20 11.50 -8.83
CA GLU A 75 -0.47 11.51 -7.38
C GLU A 75 -1.29 12.74 -6.94
N LEU A 76 -2.61 12.57 -6.76
CA LEU A 76 -3.45 13.61 -6.13
C LEU A 76 -3.04 13.87 -4.67
N VAL A 77 -2.60 12.83 -3.97
CA VAL A 77 -2.07 12.87 -2.60
C VAL A 77 -0.82 12.02 -2.54
N ARG A 78 0.24 12.55 -1.92
CA ARG A 78 1.49 11.83 -1.71
C ARG A 78 1.25 10.50 -0.99
N TYR A 79 1.81 9.43 -1.55
CA TYR A 79 1.63 8.09 -1.00
C TYR A 79 2.16 7.92 0.43
N GLU A 80 3.18 8.68 0.85
CA GLU A 80 3.69 8.67 2.22
C GLU A 80 2.60 9.11 3.21
N LEU A 81 1.96 10.26 2.93
CA LEU A 81 0.88 10.80 3.76
C LEU A 81 -0.32 9.85 3.78
N LEU A 82 -0.64 9.25 2.63
CA LEU A 82 -1.72 8.28 2.55
C LEU A 82 -1.41 7.02 3.36
N TRP A 83 -0.15 6.57 3.37
CA TRP A 83 0.28 5.41 4.12
C TRP A 83 0.22 5.63 5.64
N GLU A 84 0.62 6.80 6.13
CA GLU A 84 0.45 7.18 7.53
C GLU A 84 -1.02 7.06 7.96
N LYS A 85 -1.94 7.56 7.14
CA LYS A 85 -3.39 7.41 7.38
C LYS A 85 -3.86 5.97 7.35
N VAL A 86 -3.28 5.13 6.51
CA VAL A 86 -3.58 3.69 6.50
C VAL A 86 -3.13 3.03 7.80
N LEU A 87 -1.94 3.36 8.31
CA LEU A 87 -1.43 2.81 9.58
C LEU A 87 -2.25 3.27 10.80
N GLU A 88 -2.74 4.52 10.80
CA GLU A 88 -3.65 5.03 11.83
C GLU A 88 -4.97 4.24 11.91
N MET A 89 -5.41 3.63 10.80
CA MET A 89 -6.63 2.80 10.76
C MET A 89 -6.42 1.37 11.29
N LEU A 90 -5.18 0.96 11.53
CA LEU A 90 -4.86 -0.36 12.06
C LEU A 90 -4.90 -0.37 13.58
N LYS A 91 -5.24 -1.54 14.13
CA LYS A 91 -5.19 -1.82 15.55
C LYS A 91 -3.87 -2.50 15.90
#